data_AF-A0A538GIC3-F1
#
_entry.id   AF-A0A538GIC3-F1
#
_cell.length_a   1.000
_cell.length_b   1.000
_cell.length_c   1.000
_cell.angle_alpha   90.00
_cell.angle_beta   90.00
_cell.angle_gamma   90.00
#
_symmetry.space_group_name_H-M   'P 1'
#
loop_
_entity.id
_entity.type
_entity.pdbx_description
1 polymer ?
#
loop_
_entity_poly.entity_id
_entity_poly.type
_entity_poly.pdbx_seq_one_letter_code
_entity_poly.pdbx_strand_id
1 'polypeptide(L)'
;LDVPLPESACVYCGNCVAVCPTGALMAKSEFDLREAGDWREDEQTEVDTVCPYCGVGCNLTLHVQDDRIVRVTSPDDHDVTRGNLCIKGRFGYDYVKSPRRG
;
A
#
# COMPACT_ATOMS: atom_id res chain seq x y z
N LEU A 1 -3.38 -15.93 -22.64
CA LEU A 1 -1.96 -15.73 -22.29
C LEU A 1 -1.77 -16.46 -20.98
N ASP A 2 -1.09 -17.60 -21.01
CA ASP A 2 -0.81 -18.43 -19.84
C ASP A 2 0.70 -18.44 -19.64
N VAL A 3 1.23 -17.29 -19.22
CA VAL A 3 2.66 -17.06 -18.97
C VAL A 3 2.87 -16.76 -17.49
N PRO A 4 4.01 -17.20 -16.89
CA PRO A 4 4.35 -16.83 -15.52
C PRO A 4 4.37 -15.31 -15.32
N LEU A 5 4.12 -14.84 -14.08
CA LEU A 5 4.12 -13.40 -13.76
C LEU A 5 5.37 -12.64 -14.24
N PRO A 6 6.60 -13.16 -14.08
CA PRO A 6 7.83 -12.51 -14.59
C PRO A 6 7.87 -12.28 -16.10
N GLU A 7 7.12 -13.08 -16.85
CA GLU A 7 7.07 -13.03 -18.32
C GLU A 7 5.78 -12.35 -18.81
N SER A 8 4.92 -11.90 -17.90
CA SER A 8 3.70 -11.18 -18.19
C SER A 8 3.94 -9.67 -18.36
N ALA A 9 2.92 -8.94 -18.83
CA ALA A 9 2.95 -7.48 -18.87
C ALA A 9 2.80 -6.80 -17.48
N CYS A 10 2.74 -7.58 -16.39
CA CYS A 10 2.62 -7.05 -15.04
C CYS A 10 3.86 -6.25 -14.64
N VAL A 11 3.65 -5.02 -14.19
CA VAL A 11 4.72 -4.13 -13.72
C VAL A 11 4.91 -4.17 -12.20
N TYR A 12 4.30 -5.14 -11.52
CA TYR A 12 4.40 -5.33 -10.07
C TYR A 12 3.96 -4.12 -9.24
N CYS A 13 2.96 -3.36 -9.71
CA CYS A 13 2.45 -2.19 -8.99
C CYS A 13 1.61 -2.52 -7.76
N GLY A 14 1.04 -3.73 -7.69
CA GLY A 14 0.18 -4.17 -6.60
C GLY A 14 -1.24 -3.59 -6.61
N ASN A 15 -1.71 -3.01 -7.73
CA ASN A 15 -3.11 -2.57 -7.80
C ASN A 15 -4.12 -3.72 -7.71
N CYS A 16 -3.71 -4.96 -8.02
CA CYS A 16 -4.53 -6.15 -7.77
C CYS A 16 -4.87 -6.35 -6.28
N VAL A 17 -3.98 -5.94 -5.36
CA VAL A 17 -4.23 -5.95 -3.92
C VAL A 17 -5.31 -4.93 -3.56
N ALA A 18 -5.27 -3.75 -4.17
CA ALA A 18 -6.22 -2.67 -3.85
C ALA A 18 -7.66 -3.01 -4.24
N VAL A 19 -7.84 -3.73 -5.35
CA VAL A 19 -9.17 -4.05 -5.89
C VAL A 19 -9.67 -5.43 -5.46
N CYS A 20 -8.92 -6.17 -4.63
CA CYS A 20 -9.30 -7.53 -4.26
C CYS A 20 -10.49 -7.51 -3.29
N PRO A 21 -11.69 -7.96 -3.69
CA PRO A 21 -12.88 -7.83 -2.86
C PRO A 21 -12.98 -8.91 -1.77
N THR A 22 -12.21 -9.99 -1.91
CA THR A 22 -12.26 -11.16 -1.02
C THR A 22 -11.16 -11.16 0.03
N GLY A 23 -10.18 -10.26 -0.09
CA GLY A 23 -8.97 -10.30 0.74
C GLY A 23 -8.01 -11.44 0.38
N ALA A 24 -8.21 -12.16 -0.74
CA ALA A 24 -7.28 -13.18 -1.20
C ALA A 24 -5.88 -12.61 -1.52
N LEU A 25 -5.83 -11.34 -1.90
CA LEU A 25 -4.60 -10.57 -2.09
C LEU A 25 -4.61 -9.39 -1.11
N MET A 26 -3.56 -9.29 -0.31
CA MET A 26 -3.37 -8.21 0.67
C MET A 26 -1.89 -7.85 0.80
N ALA A 27 -1.60 -6.71 1.44
CA ALA A 27 -0.23 -6.34 1.75
C ALA A 27 0.37 -7.35 2.75
N LYS A 28 1.67 -7.62 2.65
CA LYS A 28 2.33 -8.57 3.55
C LYS A 28 2.21 -8.17 5.02
N SER A 29 2.36 -6.88 5.33
CA SER A 29 2.20 -6.35 6.68
C SER A 29 0.80 -6.61 7.25
N GLU A 30 -0.24 -6.42 6.43
CA GLU A 30 -1.61 -6.74 6.81
C GLU A 30 -1.79 -8.24 7.04
N PHE A 31 -1.32 -9.07 6.11
CA PHE A 31 -1.38 -10.53 6.24
C PHE A 31 -0.72 -11.02 7.54
N ASP A 32 0.51 -10.58 7.79
CA ASP A 32 1.28 -10.99 8.97
C ASP A 32 0.58 -10.56 10.28
N LEU A 33 -0.01 -9.34 10.31
CA LEU A 33 -0.78 -8.86 11.47
C LEU A 33 -2.09 -9.64 11.67
N ARG A 34 -2.79 -9.98 10.59
CA ARG A 34 -4.02 -10.78 10.66
C ARG A 34 -3.73 -12.20 11.15
N GLU A 35 -2.68 -12.84 10.65
CA GLU A 35 -2.24 -14.17 11.11
C GLU A 35 -1.85 -14.16 12.60
N ALA A 36 -1.24 -13.07 13.08
CA ALA A 36 -0.90 -12.90 14.49
C ALA A 36 -2.11 -12.57 15.39
N GLY A 37 -3.27 -12.24 14.81
CA GLY A 37 -4.43 -11.74 15.56
C GLY A 37 -4.29 -10.28 16.01
N ASP A 38 -3.31 -9.56 15.48
CA ASP A 38 -2.95 -8.19 15.89
C ASP A 38 -3.52 -7.11 14.96
N TRP A 39 -4.22 -7.48 13.89
CA TRP A 39 -4.87 -6.53 12.98
C TRP A 39 -6.13 -5.92 13.60
N ARG A 40 -6.10 -4.62 13.89
CA ARG A 40 -7.19 -3.86 14.53
C ARG A 40 -7.59 -2.68 13.65
N GLU A 41 -8.36 -2.98 12.60
CA GLU A 41 -8.74 -1.98 11.58
C GLU A 41 -9.52 -0.80 12.14
N ASP A 42 -10.40 -1.06 13.12
CA ASP A 42 -11.21 -0.07 13.81
C ASP A 42 -10.41 0.88 14.72
N GLU A 43 -9.20 0.48 15.10
CA GLU A 43 -8.27 1.30 15.89
C GLU A 43 -7.25 2.07 15.02
N GLN A 44 -7.25 1.83 13.70
CA GLN A 44 -6.29 2.48 12.80
C GLN A 44 -6.63 3.96 12.62
N THR A 45 -5.58 4.79 12.68
CA THR A 45 -5.69 6.20 12.29
C THR A 45 -5.36 6.33 10.81
N GLU A 46 -6.26 6.95 10.06
CA GLU A 46 -6.01 7.31 8.66
C GLU A 46 -5.41 8.71 8.56
N VAL A 47 -4.32 8.83 7.80
CA VAL A 47 -3.65 10.12 7.55
C VAL A 47 -3.45 10.29 6.05
N ASP A 48 -4.10 11.31 5.50
CA ASP A 48 -3.91 11.69 4.10
C ASP A 48 -2.66 12.54 3.91
N THR A 49 -1.87 12.20 2.90
CA THR A 49 -0.64 12.91 2.56
C THR A 49 -0.31 12.80 1.07
N VAL A 50 0.75 13.46 0.64
CA VAL A 50 1.26 13.39 -0.74
C VAL A 50 2.50 12.52 -0.78
N CYS A 51 2.54 11.60 -1.74
CA CYS A 51 3.64 10.68 -1.98
C CYS A 51 4.94 11.44 -2.33
N PRO A 52 6.04 11.27 -1.56
CA PRO A 52 7.28 12.00 -1.78
C PRO A 52 8.22 11.33 -2.79
N TYR A 53 7.86 10.17 -3.35
CA TYR A 53 8.78 9.34 -4.14
C TYR A 53 9.13 9.90 -5.53
N CYS A 54 8.22 10.66 -6.15
CA CYS A 54 8.42 11.26 -7.46
C CYS A 54 7.53 12.51 -7.62
N GLY A 55 7.70 13.24 -8.72
CA GLY A 55 6.98 14.49 -8.98
C GLY A 55 5.50 14.36 -9.39
N VAL A 56 4.91 13.15 -9.41
CA VAL A 56 3.50 12.96 -9.80
C VAL A 56 2.54 13.52 -8.74
N GLY A 57 2.92 13.47 -7.45
CA GLY A 57 2.07 13.97 -6.37
C GLY A 57 0.85 13.10 -6.08
N CYS A 58 1.00 11.77 -6.09
CA CYS A 58 -0.06 10.84 -5.70
C CYS A 58 -0.55 11.13 -4.26
N ASN A 59 -1.86 11.15 -4.03
CA ASN A 59 -2.41 11.16 -2.67
C ASN A 59 -2.33 9.75 -2.07
N LEU A 60 -1.88 9.68 -0.83
CA LEU A 60 -1.77 8.47 -0.04
C LEU A 60 -2.65 8.62 1.19
N THR A 61 -3.41 7.57 1.51
CA THR A 61 -4.03 7.40 2.82
C THR A 61 -3.22 6.38 3.58
N LEU A 62 -2.52 6.84 4.61
CA LEU A 62 -1.69 6.00 5.48
C LEU A 62 -2.57 5.42 6.58
N HIS A 63 -2.58 4.10 6.72
CA HIS A 63 -3.27 3.40 7.80
C HIS A 63 -2.25 3.13 8.91
N VAL A 64 -2.44 3.72 10.08
CA VAL A 64 -1.47 3.69 11.18
C VAL A 64 -2.03 2.94 12.38
N GLN A 65 -1.27 1.95 12.86
CA GLN A 65 -1.54 1.18 14.08
C GLN A 65 -0.25 1.10 14.91
N ASP A 66 -0.32 1.31 16.22
CA ASP A 66 0.83 1.21 17.14
C ASP A 66 2.05 2.04 16.68
N ASP A 67 1.80 3.28 16.22
CA ASP A 67 2.80 4.19 15.63
C ASP A 67 3.54 3.60 14.41
N ARG A 68 2.93 2.65 13.69
CA ARG A 68 3.46 2.05 12.46
C ARG A 68 2.46 2.17 11.33
N ILE A 69 2.96 2.50 10.14
CA ILE A 69 2.16 2.37 8.91
C ILE A 69 2.01 0.89 8.63
N VAL A 70 0.77 0.39 8.64
CA VAL A 70 0.45 -1.03 8.41
C VAL A 70 -0.08 -1.30 7.01
N ARG A 71 -0.64 -0.27 6.36
CA ARG A 71 -1.17 -0.32 4.99
C ARG A 71 -1.18 1.09 4.38
N VAL A 72 -1.09 1.17 3.05
CA VAL A 72 -1.29 2.42 2.30
C VAL A 72 -2.30 2.21 1.18
N THR A 73 -3.31 3.07 1.14
CA THR A 73 -4.31 3.15 0.08
C THR A 73 -4.24 4.52 -0.61
N SER A 74 -5.07 4.73 -1.63
CA SER A 74 -5.28 6.02 -2.28
C SER A 74 -6.79 6.21 -2.43
N PRO A 75 -7.32 7.42 -2.25
CA PRO A 75 -8.73 7.71 -2.55
C PRO A 75 -9.03 7.45 -4.02
N ASP A 76 -10.20 6.84 -4.29
CA ASP A 76 -10.67 6.54 -5.65
C ASP A 76 -11.19 7.79 -6.38
N ASP A 77 -11.63 8.80 -5.64
CA ASP A 77 -12.18 10.06 -6.13
C ASP A 77 -11.12 11.15 -6.37
N HIS A 78 -9.83 10.84 -6.21
CA HIS A 78 -8.75 11.80 -6.41
C HIS A 78 -8.29 11.90 -7.86
N ASP A 79 -8.17 13.14 -8.37
CA ASP A 79 -7.90 13.45 -9.79
C ASP A 79 -6.59 12.85 -10.33
N VAL A 80 -5.56 12.75 -9.49
CA VAL A 80 -4.21 12.33 -9.92
C VAL A 80 -4.13 10.82 -10.12
N THR A 81 -4.60 10.03 -9.14
CA THR A 81 -4.35 8.59 -9.07
C THR A 81 -5.58 7.72 -9.25
N ARG A 82 -6.77 8.21 -8.86
CA ARG A 82 -8.02 7.44 -8.86
C ARG A 82 -7.82 6.04 -8.24
N GLY A 83 -7.34 6.00 -7.00
CA GLY A 83 -7.04 4.76 -6.27
C GLY A 83 -5.75 4.02 -6.65
N ASN A 84 -5.13 4.34 -7.79
CA ASN A 84 -3.97 3.62 -8.29
C ASN A 84 -2.67 4.14 -7.70
N LEU A 85 -1.79 3.22 -7.28
CA LEU A 85 -0.46 3.54 -6.78
C LEU A 85 0.59 2.70 -7.50
N CYS A 86 1.77 3.28 -7.69
CA CYS A 86 2.94 2.49 -8.07
C CYS A 86 3.47 1.71 -6.86
N ILE A 87 4.38 0.76 -7.11
CA ILE A 87 4.99 -0.06 -6.06
C ILE A 87 5.60 0.78 -4.91
N LYS A 88 6.18 1.94 -5.23
CA LYS A 88 6.81 2.82 -4.23
C LYS A 88 5.79 3.51 -3.34
N GLY A 89 4.70 4.03 -3.91
CA GLY A 89 3.63 4.66 -3.14
C GLY A 89 2.88 3.65 -2.27
N ARG A 90 2.69 2.43 -2.78
CA ARG A 90 1.91 1.40 -2.08
C ARG A 90 2.69 0.67 -0.98
N PHE A 91 3.97 0.36 -1.20
CA PHE A 91 4.75 -0.51 -0.30
C PHE A 91 6.07 0.12 0.17
N GLY A 92 6.43 1.32 -0.28
CA GLY A 92 7.71 1.94 0.06
C GLY A 92 7.79 2.50 1.49
N TYR A 93 6.66 2.61 2.21
CA TYR A 93 6.58 3.33 3.48
C TYR A 93 7.52 2.81 4.57
N ASP A 94 7.96 1.55 4.52
CA ASP A 94 8.96 1.00 5.44
C ASP A 94 10.29 1.77 5.43
N TYR A 95 10.61 2.48 4.33
CA TYR A 95 11.77 3.36 4.26
C TYR A 95 11.80 4.42 5.38
N VAL A 96 10.65 4.87 5.86
CA VAL A 96 10.55 5.88 6.94
C VAL A 96 11.22 5.40 8.23
N LYS A 97 11.24 4.08 8.48
CA LYS A 97 11.87 3.45 9.65
C LYS A 97 13.23 2.81 9.33
N SER A 98 13.76 3.02 8.13
CA SER A 98 15.04 2.41 7.73
C SER A 98 16.21 3.00 8.54
N PRO A 99 17.12 2.16 9.10
CA PRO A 99 18.34 2.64 9.75
C PRO A 99 19.26 3.44 8.83
N ARG A 100 19.08 3.32 7.49
CA ARG A 100 19.84 4.04 6.47
C ARG A 100 19.21 5.38 6.06
N ARG A 101 18.22 5.86 6.82
CA ARG A 101 17.55 7.15 6.59
C ARG A 101 18.39 8.35 7.07
N GLY A 102 19.61 8.13 7.58
CA GLY A 102 20.56 9.17 8.01
C GLY A 102 21.99 8.81 7.63
#